data_AF-A0A1T4UZW4-F1
#
_entry.id   AF-A0A1T4UZW4-F1
#
_cell.length_a   1.000
_cell.length_b   1.000
_cell.length_c   1.000
_cell.angle_alpha   90.00
_cell.angle_beta   90.00
_cell.angle_gamma   90.00
#
_symmetry.space_group_name_H-M   'P 1'
#
loop_
_entity.id
_entity.type
_entity.pdbx_description
1 polymer ?
#
loop_
_entity_poly.entity_id
_entity_poly.type
_entity_poly.pdbx_seq_one_letter_code
_entity_poly.pdbx_strand_id
1 'polypeptide(L)'
;MLNNKIDQMIAALNNVMGVINGKLRLKADKTEIYSRSYLDDPLSTLGSNTATANKLKVARTITLGRDANGSVSFDGSGNVTLQVTIPALDDKADTIDTLTPAQIDARIKQLIGVAPEVLDTFEELAKALGNDPHFAATMTAELAKKANSNQVYSITAADAQFLTKRGKAADTTLFGGNAPAHYATSGQISTLEQEIADGFTRLAASFNDAANTINGS
;
A
#
# COMPACT_ATOMS: atom_id res chain seq x y z
N MET A 1 43.78 62.91 88.08
CA MET A 1 42.75 61.92 88.51
C MET A 1 42.52 60.84 87.45
N LEU A 2 42.25 61.19 86.18
CA LEU A 2 41.89 60.22 85.14
C LEU A 2 43.07 59.29 84.75
N ASN A 3 44.27 59.84 84.53
CA ASN A 3 45.46 59.03 84.23
C ASN A 3 45.78 58.01 85.33
N ASN A 4 45.68 58.41 86.60
CA ASN A 4 45.92 57.51 87.73
C ASN A 4 44.91 56.35 87.75
N LYS A 5 43.63 56.62 87.44
CA LYS A 5 42.62 55.55 87.30
C LYS A 5 42.89 54.61 86.12
N ILE A 6 43.40 55.12 85.00
CA ILE A 6 43.79 54.31 83.83
C ILE A 6 44.98 53.42 84.18
N ASP A 7 46.01 53.96 84.85
CA ASP A 7 47.17 53.20 85.28
C ASP A 7 46.79 52.11 86.30
N GLN A 8 45.88 52.43 87.23
CA GLN A 8 45.31 51.46 88.16
C GLN A 8 44.50 50.38 87.44
N MET A 9 43.71 50.72 86.42
CA MET A 9 43.00 49.73 85.60
C MET A 9 43.95 48.84 84.81
N ILE A 10 45.01 49.40 84.23
CA ILE A 10 46.03 48.63 83.49
C ILE A 10 46.76 47.69 84.44
N ALA A 11 47.15 48.17 85.63
CA ALA A 11 47.79 47.35 86.65
C ALA A 11 46.87 46.21 87.14
N ALA A 12 45.60 46.51 87.42
CA ALA A 12 44.61 45.51 87.80
C ALA A 12 44.41 44.46 86.70
N LEU A 13 44.29 44.89 85.44
CA LEU A 13 44.16 44.00 84.29
C LEU A 13 45.39 43.10 84.10
N ASN A 14 46.58 43.68 84.20
CA ASN A 14 47.84 42.94 84.11
C ASN A 14 47.98 41.89 85.22
N ASN A 15 47.49 42.20 86.43
CA ASN A 15 47.52 41.27 87.54
C ASN A 15 46.52 40.12 87.38
N VAL A 16 45.30 40.43 86.94
CA VAL A 16 44.24 39.42 86.71
C VAL A 16 44.60 38.50 85.53
N MET A 17 45.09 39.04 84.43
CA MET A 17 45.34 38.28 83.20
C MET A 17 46.76 37.72 83.10
N GLY A 18 47.69 38.23 83.91
CA GLY A 18 49.12 37.97 83.80
C GLY A 18 49.75 38.64 82.57
N VAL A 19 51.04 38.94 82.63
CA VAL A 19 51.82 39.51 81.52
C VAL A 19 53.06 38.67 81.29
N ILE A 20 53.36 38.34 80.03
CA ILE A 20 54.64 37.75 79.62
C ILE A 20 55.22 38.65 78.51
N ASN A 21 56.48 39.06 78.65
CA ASN A 21 57.20 39.87 77.67
C ASN A 21 56.44 41.14 77.22
N GLY A 22 55.75 41.80 78.15
CA GLY A 22 54.99 43.03 77.88
C GLY A 22 53.63 42.84 77.20
N LYS A 23 53.17 41.61 76.95
CA LYS A 23 51.81 41.31 76.43
C LYS A 23 50.98 40.54 77.49
N LEU A 24 49.66 40.76 77.52
CA LEU A 24 48.74 40.00 78.37
C LEU A 24 48.79 38.50 78.02
N ARG A 25 48.91 37.63 79.03
CA ARG A 25 49.15 36.17 78.89
C ARG A 25 48.09 35.39 78.11
N LEU A 26 46.87 35.93 77.99
CA LEU A 26 45.74 35.31 77.29
C LEU A 26 45.23 36.16 76.14
N LYS A 27 45.98 37.18 75.72
CA LYS A 27 45.65 37.92 74.52
C LYS A 27 46.24 37.18 73.33
N ALA A 28 45.38 36.62 72.49
CA ALA A 28 45.80 35.95 71.25
C ALA A 28 46.70 36.89 70.43
N ASP A 29 47.82 36.35 69.93
CA ASP A 29 48.72 37.13 69.09
C ASP A 29 48.03 37.44 67.75
N LYS A 30 48.40 38.55 67.11
CA LYS A 30 47.80 38.94 65.83
C LYS A 30 48.06 37.88 64.74
N THR A 31 49.10 37.08 64.90
CA THR A 31 49.45 35.93 64.05
C THR A 31 48.60 34.68 64.34
N GLU A 32 47.95 34.61 65.50
CA GLU A 32 47.07 33.50 65.91
C GLU A 32 45.58 33.82 65.69
N ILE A 33 45.25 35.09 65.46
CA ILE A 33 43.89 35.54 65.13
C ILE A 33 43.72 35.50 63.62
N TYR A 34 42.87 34.61 63.12
CA TYR A 34 42.48 34.60 61.71
C TYR A 34 41.82 35.92 61.31
N SER A 35 42.20 36.47 60.16
CA SER A 35 41.60 37.69 59.63
C SER A 35 40.12 37.44 59.29
N ARG A 36 39.31 38.51 59.28
CA ARG A 36 37.89 38.38 58.89
C ARG A 36 37.74 37.82 57.48
N SER A 37 38.62 38.23 56.56
CA SER A 37 38.68 37.66 55.20
C SER A 37 39.02 36.16 55.18
N TYR A 38 39.80 35.66 56.13
CA TYR A 38 40.10 34.22 56.24
C TYR A 38 38.91 33.45 56.81
N LEU A 39 38.20 34.03 57.77
CA LEU A 39 37.01 33.42 58.35
C LEU A 39 35.82 33.43 57.39
N ASP A 40 35.71 34.47 56.57
CA ASP A 40 34.67 34.63 55.54
C ASP A 40 34.99 33.83 54.27
N ASP A 41 36.22 33.33 54.10
CA ASP A 41 36.60 32.46 52.99
C ASP A 41 36.06 31.03 53.23
N PRO A 42 35.07 30.57 52.44
CA PRO A 42 34.49 29.24 52.60
C PRO A 42 35.46 28.09 52.28
N LEU A 43 36.62 28.35 51.65
CA LEU A 43 37.69 27.37 51.49
C LEU A 43 38.56 27.21 52.75
N SER A 44 38.57 28.24 53.60
CA SER A 44 39.39 28.35 54.80
C SER A 44 38.60 28.06 56.09
N THR A 45 37.27 28.04 56.01
CA THR A 45 36.35 27.65 57.10
C THR A 45 35.41 26.54 56.66
N LEU A 46 34.77 25.83 57.61
CA LEU A 46 33.78 24.78 57.33
C LEU A 46 32.45 25.33 56.74
N GLY A 47 32.45 26.57 56.24
CA GLY A 47 31.27 27.41 56.00
C GLY A 47 30.53 27.20 54.68
N SER A 48 30.98 26.30 53.80
CA SER A 48 30.18 25.91 52.62
C SER A 48 30.27 24.42 52.37
N ASN A 49 29.12 23.75 52.27
CA ASN A 49 29.03 22.32 52.01
C ASN A 49 29.65 21.90 50.66
N THR A 50 29.71 22.82 49.69
CA THR A 50 30.42 22.64 48.41
C THR A 50 31.94 22.69 48.60
N ALA A 51 32.44 23.58 49.48
CA ALA A 51 33.88 23.71 49.78
C ALA A 51 34.42 22.59 50.68
N THR A 52 33.59 21.96 51.51
CA THR A 52 33.99 20.80 52.33
C THR A 52 34.01 19.48 51.55
N ALA A 53 33.42 19.44 50.36
CA ALA A 53 33.52 18.32 49.43
C ALA A 53 34.90 18.31 48.74
N ASN A 54 35.99 18.19 49.51
CA ASN A 54 37.37 18.17 49.03
C ASN A 54 37.60 17.17 47.89
N LYS A 55 36.82 16.08 47.85
CA LYS A 55 36.84 15.05 46.80
C LYS A 55 36.18 15.47 45.48
N LEU A 56 35.33 16.50 45.49
CA LEU A 56 34.64 17.08 44.33
C LEU A 56 35.27 18.41 43.87
N LYS A 57 36.24 18.96 44.62
CA LYS A 57 37.11 20.06 44.16
C LYS A 57 37.84 19.72 42.84
N VAL A 58 38.07 18.43 42.60
CA VAL A 58 38.41 17.90 41.29
C VAL A 58 37.12 17.30 40.70
N ALA A 59 36.69 17.84 39.56
CA ALA A 59 35.47 17.40 38.90
C ALA A 59 35.51 15.90 38.61
N ARG A 60 34.40 15.21 38.85
CA ARG A 60 34.27 13.77 38.62
C ARG A 60 33.37 13.50 37.44
N THR A 61 33.80 12.61 36.56
CA THR A 61 32.95 12.13 35.46
C THR A 61 31.95 11.11 35.98
N ILE A 62 30.67 11.45 35.91
CA ILE A 62 29.57 10.49 36.06
C ILE A 62 29.31 9.91 34.68
N THR A 63 29.44 8.59 34.54
CA THR A 63 29.29 7.88 33.26
C THR A 63 28.22 6.81 33.39
N LEU A 64 27.35 6.71 32.37
CA LEU A 64 26.44 5.58 32.21
C LEU A 64 27.16 4.44 31.49
N GLY A 65 26.90 3.21 31.94
CA GLY A 65 27.45 2.01 31.32
C GLY A 65 26.37 1.15 30.67
N ARG A 66 26.82 0.20 29.84
CA ARG A 66 26.00 -0.78 29.12
C ARG A 66 25.16 -0.12 28.02
N ASP A 67 23.85 -0.32 28.03
CA ASP A 67 22.98 0.00 26.89
C ASP A 67 22.70 1.51 26.74
N ALA A 68 22.91 2.28 27.81
CA ALA A 68 22.78 3.72 27.82
C ALA A 68 24.17 4.38 27.79
N ASN A 69 24.34 5.33 26.86
CA ASN A 69 25.52 6.15 26.71
C ASN A 69 25.26 7.55 27.25
N GLY A 70 26.19 8.08 28.04
CA GLY A 70 26.14 9.45 28.53
C GLY A 70 27.21 9.67 29.59
N SER A 71 27.83 10.85 29.58
CA SER A 71 28.72 11.25 30.66
C SER A 71 28.61 12.74 30.94
N VAL A 72 28.76 13.14 32.20
CA VAL A 72 28.81 14.54 32.61
C VAL A 72 29.86 14.72 33.69
N SER A 73 30.53 15.87 33.68
CA SER A 73 31.47 16.24 34.74
C SER A 73 30.71 16.98 35.86
N PHE A 74 30.97 16.60 37.11
CA PHE A 74 30.32 17.19 38.28
C PHE A 74 31.35 17.59 39.33
N ASP A 75 31.36 18.87 39.70
CA ASP A 75 32.23 19.47 40.72
C ASP A 75 31.45 20.10 41.89
N GLY A 76 30.11 20.09 41.84
CA GLY A 76 29.25 20.65 42.88
C GLY A 76 29.12 22.18 42.88
N SER A 77 29.66 22.87 41.86
CA SER A 77 29.52 24.33 41.72
C SER A 77 28.12 24.79 41.27
N GLY A 78 27.34 23.87 40.68
CA GLY A 78 25.95 24.12 40.30
C GLY A 78 25.25 22.87 39.75
N ASN A 79 24.05 23.06 39.20
CA ASN A 79 23.28 22.00 38.55
C ASN A 79 23.93 21.60 37.21
N VAL A 80 23.85 20.32 36.86
CA VAL A 80 24.33 19.78 35.58
C VAL A 80 23.25 18.92 34.93
N THR A 81 23.26 18.85 33.59
CA THR A 81 22.39 17.96 32.82
C THR A 81 23.24 16.87 32.19
N LEU A 82 22.87 15.62 32.44
CA LEU A 82 23.46 14.47 31.78
C LEU A 82 22.68 14.16 30.50
N GLN A 83 23.32 14.33 29.34
CA GLN A 83 22.74 13.86 28.09
C GLN A 83 22.87 12.34 28.02
N VAL A 84 21.75 11.68 27.71
CA VAL A 84 21.65 10.22 27.66
C VAL A 84 21.12 9.81 26.29
N THR A 85 21.78 8.85 25.68
CA THR A 85 21.35 8.19 24.44
C THR A 85 21.30 6.69 24.67
N ILE A 86 20.33 6.00 24.08
CA ILE A 86 20.25 4.54 24.11
C ILE A 86 20.26 4.08 22.65
N PRO A 87 21.43 3.72 22.07
CA PRO A 87 21.54 3.44 20.64
C PRO A 87 20.57 2.35 20.15
N ALA A 88 20.31 1.34 20.98
CA ALA A 88 19.35 0.28 20.66
C ALA A 88 17.89 0.75 20.56
N LEU A 89 17.60 1.96 21.06
CA LEU A 89 16.30 2.60 20.97
C LEU A 89 16.28 3.75 19.96
N ASP A 90 17.35 4.03 19.21
CA ASP A 90 17.36 5.12 18.22
C ASP A 90 16.29 4.90 17.14
N ASP A 91 16.11 3.63 16.74
CA ASP A 91 15.02 3.17 15.85
C ASP A 91 13.67 2.94 16.56
N LYS A 92 13.58 3.20 17.87
CA LYS A 92 12.39 2.92 18.71
C LYS A 92 11.90 4.13 19.49
N ALA A 93 12.66 5.22 19.51
CA ALA A 93 12.31 6.50 20.10
C ALA A 93 11.25 7.15 19.21
N ASP A 94 9.99 6.87 19.52
CA ASP A 94 8.78 7.41 18.91
C ASP A 94 8.73 7.36 17.37
N THR A 95 8.79 6.15 16.82
CA THR A 95 8.61 5.85 15.39
C THR A 95 7.15 5.62 15.00
N ILE A 96 6.18 6.23 15.68
CA ILE A 96 4.77 6.06 15.30
C ILE A 96 4.41 6.82 14.01
N ASP A 97 5.13 7.89 13.62
CA ASP A 97 4.60 8.74 12.53
C ASP A 97 5.46 9.00 11.28
N THR A 98 6.75 8.66 11.22
CA THR A 98 7.46 8.79 9.93
C THR A 98 8.53 7.73 9.74
N LEU A 99 8.21 6.73 8.93
CA LEU A 99 9.25 5.95 8.27
C LEU A 99 9.98 6.87 7.30
N THR A 100 11.31 6.88 7.36
CA THR A 100 12.09 7.60 6.35
C THR A 100 11.83 7.01 4.96
N PRO A 101 11.95 7.79 3.87
CA PRO A 101 11.82 7.26 2.51
C PRO A 101 12.73 6.05 2.25
N ALA A 102 13.94 6.04 2.83
CA ALA A 102 14.86 4.92 2.73
C ALA A 102 14.34 3.63 3.41
N GLN A 103 13.68 3.75 4.57
CA GLN A 103 13.07 2.62 5.27
C GLN A 103 11.81 2.12 4.55
N ILE A 104 11.03 3.03 3.95
CA ILE A 104 9.89 2.68 3.09
C ILE A 104 10.38 1.90 1.86
N ASP A 105 11.38 2.42 1.16
CA ASP A 105 11.98 1.77 0.00
C ASP A 105 12.59 0.41 0.35
N ALA A 106 13.26 0.29 1.50
CA ALA A 106 13.81 -0.98 1.96
C ALA A 106 12.71 -2.01 2.21
N ARG A 107 11.59 -1.60 2.82
CA ARG A 107 10.43 -2.47 3.06
C ARG A 107 9.69 -2.83 1.77
N ILE A 108 9.53 -1.88 0.85
CA ILE A 108 8.98 -2.15 -0.49
C ILE A 108 9.87 -3.14 -1.22
N LYS A 109 11.19 -2.93 -1.25
CA LYS A 109 12.18 -3.85 -1.83
C LYS A 109 12.17 -5.24 -1.20
N GLN A 110 11.96 -5.32 0.11
CA GLN A 110 11.77 -6.60 0.81
C GLN A 110 10.47 -7.29 0.38
N LEU A 111 9.37 -6.54 0.24
CA LEU A 111 8.06 -7.08 -0.12
C LEU A 111 8.00 -7.51 -1.60
N ILE A 112 8.59 -6.72 -2.51
CA ILE A 112 8.68 -7.01 -3.95
C ILE A 112 9.86 -7.94 -4.29
N GLY A 113 10.59 -8.43 -3.28
CA GLY A 113 11.68 -9.39 -3.31
C GLY A 113 12.33 -9.63 -4.67
N VAL A 114 13.54 -9.09 -4.89
CA VAL A 114 14.47 -9.42 -5.98
C VAL A 114 13.98 -9.39 -7.44
N ALA A 115 12.70 -9.13 -7.73
CA ALA A 115 12.20 -9.18 -9.10
C ALA A 115 11.52 -7.86 -9.55
N PRO A 116 12.31 -6.78 -9.77
CA PRO A 116 11.83 -5.58 -10.46
C PRO A 116 11.17 -5.92 -11.81
N GLU A 117 11.69 -6.95 -12.49
CA GLU A 117 11.16 -7.46 -13.76
C GLU A 117 9.76 -8.07 -13.60
N VAL A 118 9.41 -8.63 -12.44
CA VAL A 118 8.04 -9.15 -12.20
C VAL A 118 7.06 -8.01 -12.02
N LEU A 119 7.47 -6.90 -11.41
CA LEU A 119 6.61 -5.70 -11.33
C LEU A 119 6.31 -5.15 -12.74
N ASP A 120 7.32 -5.14 -13.62
CA ASP A 120 7.15 -4.79 -15.02
C ASP A 120 6.16 -5.74 -15.71
N THR A 121 6.28 -7.06 -15.50
CA THR A 121 5.32 -8.03 -16.06
C THR A 121 3.89 -7.83 -15.55
N PHE A 122 3.70 -7.44 -14.28
CA PHE A 122 2.38 -7.14 -13.73
C PHE A 122 1.80 -5.85 -14.32
N GLU A 123 2.63 -4.83 -14.55
CA GLU A 123 2.22 -3.59 -15.21
C GLU A 123 1.85 -3.85 -16.68
N GLU A 124 2.64 -4.64 -17.40
CA GLU A 124 2.35 -5.07 -18.77
C GLU A 124 1.05 -5.87 -18.85
N LEU A 125 0.82 -6.82 -17.93
CA LEU A 125 -0.42 -7.58 -17.84
C LEU A 125 -1.62 -6.68 -17.52
N ALA A 126 -1.49 -5.76 -16.56
CA ALA A 126 -2.56 -4.82 -16.22
C ALA A 126 -2.93 -3.93 -17.42
N LYS A 127 -1.93 -3.39 -18.13
CA LYS A 127 -2.13 -2.63 -19.38
C LYS A 127 -2.75 -3.49 -20.48
N ALA A 128 -2.30 -4.73 -20.66
CA ALA A 128 -2.84 -5.66 -21.66
C ALA A 128 -4.32 -6.02 -21.39
N LEU A 129 -4.73 -6.04 -20.12
CA LEU A 129 -6.11 -6.21 -19.67
C LEU A 129 -6.90 -4.89 -19.62
N GLY A 130 -6.31 -3.78 -20.07
CA GLY A 130 -6.96 -2.47 -20.13
C GLY A 130 -7.15 -1.78 -18.78
N ASN A 131 -6.42 -2.19 -17.74
CA ASN A 131 -6.58 -1.71 -16.36
C ASN A 131 -8.02 -1.85 -15.85
N ASP A 132 -8.76 -2.87 -16.30
CA ASP A 132 -10.17 -3.06 -15.97
C ASP A 132 -10.37 -3.72 -14.59
N PRO A 133 -10.90 -3.01 -13.57
CA PRO A 133 -11.14 -3.56 -12.23
C PRO A 133 -12.20 -4.67 -12.22
N HIS A 134 -13.03 -4.73 -13.26
CA HIS A 134 -14.12 -5.69 -13.43
C HIS A 134 -13.93 -6.55 -14.68
N PHE A 135 -12.68 -6.81 -15.09
CA PHE A 135 -12.33 -7.54 -16.32
C PHE A 135 -13.22 -8.77 -16.59
N ALA A 136 -13.43 -9.63 -15.59
CA ALA A 136 -14.27 -10.81 -15.72
C ALA A 136 -15.74 -10.48 -16.05
N ALA A 137 -16.31 -9.45 -15.42
CA ALA A 137 -17.67 -9.00 -15.68
C ALA A 137 -17.78 -8.33 -17.06
N THR A 138 -16.81 -7.51 -17.45
CA THR A 138 -16.73 -6.90 -18.78
C THR A 138 -16.68 -7.95 -19.87
N MET A 139 -15.78 -8.93 -19.75
CA MET A 139 -15.67 -10.04 -20.70
C MET A 139 -16.96 -10.87 -20.74
N THR A 140 -17.60 -11.11 -19.59
CA THR A 140 -18.90 -11.78 -19.54
C THR A 140 -19.97 -11.00 -20.31
N ALA A 141 -20.03 -9.68 -20.13
CA ALA A 141 -20.97 -8.82 -20.83
C ALA A 141 -20.72 -8.78 -22.35
N GLU A 142 -19.47 -8.69 -22.80
CA GLU A 142 -19.13 -8.72 -24.22
C GLU A 142 -19.45 -10.08 -24.85
N LEU A 143 -19.17 -11.18 -24.16
CA LEU A 143 -19.52 -12.52 -24.62
C LEU A 143 -21.04 -12.71 -24.69
N ALA A 144 -21.80 -12.13 -23.76
CA ALA A 144 -23.26 -12.19 -23.76
C ALA A 144 -23.91 -11.44 -24.94
N LYS A 145 -23.19 -10.52 -25.60
CA LYS A 145 -23.66 -9.86 -26.82
C LYS A 145 -23.59 -10.76 -28.06
N LYS A 146 -22.84 -11.88 -28.01
CA LYS A 146 -22.78 -12.82 -29.13
C LYS A 146 -24.13 -13.49 -29.33
N ALA A 147 -24.46 -13.76 -30.59
CA ALA A 147 -25.69 -14.47 -30.95
C ALA A 147 -25.72 -15.87 -30.32
N ASN A 148 -26.80 -16.19 -29.60
CA ASN A 148 -27.03 -17.52 -29.05
C ASN A 148 -27.78 -18.41 -30.06
N SER A 149 -27.96 -19.69 -29.71
CA SER A 149 -28.62 -20.71 -30.56
C SER A 149 -30.05 -20.36 -30.98
N ASN A 150 -30.73 -19.44 -30.26
CA ASN A 150 -32.09 -18.99 -30.60
C ASN A 150 -32.08 -17.81 -31.58
N GLN A 151 -30.93 -17.14 -31.73
CA GLN A 151 -30.73 -16.00 -32.63
C GLN A 151 -30.09 -16.42 -33.96
N VAL A 152 -29.55 -17.64 -34.05
CA VAL A 152 -29.01 -18.20 -35.29
C VAL A 152 -29.89 -19.35 -35.76
N TYR A 153 -30.11 -19.44 -37.07
CA TYR A 153 -30.78 -20.60 -37.66
C TYR A 153 -29.80 -21.78 -37.73
N SER A 154 -30.30 -22.99 -37.50
CA SER A 154 -29.58 -24.20 -37.94
C SER A 154 -29.44 -24.18 -39.46
N ILE A 155 -28.45 -24.87 -40.02
CA ILE A 155 -28.28 -24.98 -41.49
C ILE A 155 -29.61 -25.37 -42.16
N THR A 156 -30.31 -26.37 -41.63
CA THR A 156 -31.61 -26.81 -42.15
C THR A 156 -32.70 -25.74 -42.06
N ALA A 157 -32.76 -24.99 -40.96
CA ALA A 157 -33.73 -23.89 -40.81
C ALA A 157 -33.38 -22.69 -41.71
N ALA A 158 -32.09 -22.39 -41.87
CA ALA A 158 -31.61 -21.37 -42.79
C ALA A 158 -31.98 -21.75 -44.23
N ASP A 159 -31.71 -22.99 -44.64
CA ASP A 159 -32.10 -23.51 -45.96
C ASP A 159 -33.61 -23.40 -46.17
N ALA A 160 -34.43 -23.88 -45.21
CA ALA A 160 -35.89 -23.75 -45.30
C ALA A 160 -36.34 -22.28 -45.40
N GLN A 161 -35.72 -21.36 -44.66
CA GLN A 161 -36.01 -19.92 -44.76
C GLN A 161 -35.52 -19.30 -46.08
N PHE A 162 -34.43 -19.78 -46.66
CA PHE A 162 -33.98 -19.40 -48.00
C PHE A 162 -34.98 -19.87 -49.06
N LEU A 163 -35.51 -21.09 -48.93
CA LEU A 163 -36.57 -21.60 -49.78
C LEU A 163 -37.85 -20.75 -49.67
N THR A 164 -38.22 -20.29 -48.48
CA THR A 164 -39.44 -19.49 -48.27
C THR A 164 -39.29 -18.00 -48.61
N LYS A 165 -38.20 -17.34 -48.20
CA LYS A 165 -37.96 -15.90 -48.50
C LYS A 165 -37.69 -15.61 -49.96
N ARG A 166 -37.16 -16.59 -50.72
CA ARG A 166 -36.98 -16.40 -52.16
C ARG A 166 -38.18 -16.79 -52.99
N GLY A 167 -39.14 -17.59 -52.49
CA GLY A 167 -40.31 -18.06 -53.28
C GLY A 167 -39.97 -18.69 -54.64
N LYS A 168 -38.68 -18.94 -54.88
CA LYS A 168 -38.04 -19.22 -56.16
C LYS A 168 -36.70 -19.85 -55.82
N ALA A 169 -36.63 -21.18 -55.93
CA ALA A 169 -35.35 -21.87 -56.04
C ALA A 169 -34.51 -21.20 -57.14
N ALA A 170 -33.19 -21.18 -57.03
CA ALA A 170 -32.31 -20.62 -58.06
C ALA A 170 -32.67 -21.17 -59.47
N ASP A 171 -33.15 -22.41 -59.52
CA ASP A 171 -33.58 -23.10 -60.73
C ASP A 171 -34.85 -22.54 -61.38
N THR A 172 -35.65 -21.72 -60.68
CA THR A 172 -36.84 -21.10 -61.31
C THR A 172 -36.50 -20.18 -62.47
N THR A 173 -35.27 -19.67 -62.55
CA THR A 173 -34.78 -18.93 -63.72
C THR A 173 -34.66 -19.83 -64.96
N LEU A 174 -34.33 -21.12 -64.79
CA LEU A 174 -34.34 -22.12 -65.86
C LEU A 174 -35.76 -22.47 -66.33
N PHE A 175 -36.78 -22.15 -65.53
CA PHE A 175 -38.19 -22.42 -65.84
C PHE A 175 -39.04 -21.16 -66.07
N GLY A 176 -38.42 -20.02 -66.38
CA GLY A 176 -39.14 -18.77 -66.72
C GLY A 176 -39.78 -18.06 -65.53
N GLY A 177 -39.48 -18.47 -64.30
CA GLY A 177 -39.89 -17.78 -63.08
C GLY A 177 -41.35 -17.98 -62.69
N ASN A 178 -42.02 -19.01 -63.20
CA ASN A 178 -43.40 -19.33 -62.82
C ASN A 178 -43.46 -20.09 -61.50
N ALA A 179 -44.60 -19.99 -60.80
CA ALA A 179 -44.85 -20.73 -59.56
C ALA A 179 -45.03 -22.24 -59.84
N PRO A 180 -44.81 -23.14 -58.86
CA PRO A 180 -44.99 -24.59 -59.06
C PRO A 180 -46.36 -24.98 -59.63
N ALA A 181 -47.41 -24.24 -59.27
CA ALA A 181 -48.78 -24.45 -59.77
C ALA A 181 -48.96 -24.18 -61.28
N HIS A 182 -47.99 -23.57 -61.95
CA HIS A 182 -48.01 -23.32 -63.40
C HIS A 182 -47.66 -24.56 -64.22
N TYR A 183 -46.92 -25.52 -63.65
CA TYR A 183 -46.47 -26.70 -64.38
C TYR A 183 -47.45 -27.86 -64.17
N ALA A 184 -47.62 -28.67 -65.22
CA ALA A 184 -48.42 -29.89 -65.13
C ALA A 184 -47.78 -30.87 -64.13
N THR A 185 -48.62 -31.45 -63.26
CA THR A 185 -48.23 -32.53 -62.35
C THR A 185 -48.08 -33.85 -63.11
N SER A 186 -47.32 -34.79 -62.56
CA SER A 186 -47.23 -36.15 -63.13
C SER A 186 -48.59 -36.83 -63.25
N GLY A 187 -49.50 -36.59 -62.30
CA GLY A 187 -50.88 -37.06 -62.36
C GLY A 187 -51.64 -36.49 -63.56
N GLN A 188 -51.57 -35.17 -63.78
CA GLN A 188 -52.20 -34.52 -64.94
C GLN A 188 -51.64 -35.02 -66.28
N ILE A 189 -50.33 -35.27 -66.36
CA ILE A 189 -49.70 -35.83 -67.57
C ILE A 189 -50.18 -37.27 -67.78
N SER A 190 -50.18 -38.10 -66.74
CA SER A 190 -50.65 -39.49 -66.83
C SER A 190 -52.13 -39.58 -67.23
N THR A 191 -52.98 -38.69 -66.71
CA THR A 191 -54.39 -38.59 -67.13
C THR A 191 -54.49 -38.22 -68.60
N LEU A 192 -53.76 -37.19 -69.06
CA LEU A 192 -53.76 -36.81 -70.47
C LEU A 192 -53.26 -37.95 -71.38
N GLU A 193 -52.21 -38.67 -70.96
CA GLU A 193 -51.69 -39.84 -71.68
C GLU A 193 -52.74 -40.94 -71.81
N GLN A 194 -53.50 -41.20 -70.74
CA GLN A 194 -54.61 -42.15 -70.76
C GLN A 194 -55.75 -41.69 -71.69
N GLU A 195 -56.17 -40.42 -71.61
CA GLU A 195 -57.20 -39.85 -72.47
C GLU A 195 -56.82 -39.93 -73.96
N ILE A 196 -55.54 -39.68 -74.27
CA ILE A 196 -54.99 -39.81 -75.63
C ILE A 196 -55.00 -41.28 -76.07
N ALA A 197 -54.55 -42.20 -75.22
CA ALA A 197 -54.53 -43.64 -75.53
C ALA A 197 -55.95 -44.20 -75.79
N ASP A 198 -56.93 -43.80 -74.96
CA ASP A 198 -58.33 -44.13 -75.14
C ASP A 198 -58.89 -43.56 -76.44
N GLY A 199 -58.51 -42.31 -76.76
CA GLY A 199 -58.84 -41.67 -78.03
C GLY A 199 -58.34 -42.46 -79.24
N PHE A 200 -57.08 -42.90 -79.23
CA PHE A 200 -56.53 -43.74 -80.30
C PHE A 200 -57.20 -45.11 -80.40
N THR A 201 -57.52 -45.72 -79.26
CA THR A 201 -58.24 -47.00 -79.22
C THR A 201 -59.63 -46.86 -79.86
N ARG A 202 -60.35 -45.79 -79.54
CA ARG A 202 -61.66 -45.48 -80.15
C ARG A 202 -61.55 -45.21 -81.65
N LEU A 203 -60.52 -44.46 -82.08
CA LEU A 203 -60.29 -44.20 -83.50
C LEU A 203 -60.00 -45.50 -84.27
N ALA A 204 -59.14 -46.36 -83.73
CA ALA A 204 -58.82 -47.66 -84.32
C ALA A 204 -60.06 -48.57 -84.42
N ALA A 205 -60.89 -48.61 -83.36
CA ALA A 205 -62.16 -49.33 -83.38
C ALA A 205 -63.07 -48.81 -84.51
N SER A 206 -63.22 -47.48 -84.63
CA SER A 206 -64.07 -46.90 -85.68
C SER A 206 -63.60 -47.21 -87.10
N PHE A 207 -62.28 -47.28 -87.33
CA PHE A 207 -61.74 -47.68 -88.63
C PHE A 207 -61.99 -49.15 -88.93
N ASN A 208 -61.84 -50.03 -87.94
CA ASN A 208 -62.17 -51.45 -88.09
C ASN A 208 -63.66 -51.65 -88.37
N ASP A 209 -64.55 -50.95 -87.64
CA ASP A 209 -66.00 -51.02 -87.85
C ASP A 209 -66.38 -50.53 -89.26
N ALA A 210 -65.79 -49.42 -89.72
CA ALA A 210 -66.00 -48.91 -91.07
C ALA A 210 -65.49 -49.89 -92.14
N ALA A 211 -64.31 -50.49 -91.94
CA ALA A 211 -63.76 -51.49 -92.85
C ALA A 211 -64.65 -52.75 -92.94
N ASN A 212 -65.17 -53.23 -91.80
CA ASN A 212 -66.11 -54.35 -91.74
C ASN A 212 -67.40 -54.01 -92.51
N THR A 213 -67.94 -52.81 -92.30
CA THR A 213 -69.13 -52.31 -93.02
C THR A 213 -68.92 -52.28 -94.54
N ILE A 214 -67.74 -51.85 -95.01
CA ILE A 214 -67.41 -51.80 -96.44
C ILE A 214 -67.23 -53.21 -97.03
N ASN A 215 -66.63 -54.14 -96.28
CA ASN A 215 -66.32 -55.49 -96.75
C ASN A 215 -67.51 -56.46 -96.68
N GLY A 216 -68.67 -56.03 -96.17
CA GLY A 216 -69.90 -56.83 -96.13
C GLY A 216 -69.87 -58.00 -95.14
N SER A 217 -69.04 -57.90 -94.10
CA SER A 217 -68.95 -58.84 -92.98
C SER A 217 -69.45 -58.22 -91.68
#